data_AF-A0A6B2LIW8-F1
#
_entry.id   AF-A0A6B2LIW8-F1
#
_cell.length_a   1.000
_cell.length_b   1.000
_cell.length_c   1.000
_cell.angle_alpha   90.00
_cell.angle_beta   90.00
_cell.angle_gamma   90.00
#
_symmetry.space_group_name_H-M   'P 1'
#
loop_
_entity.id
_entity.type
_entity.pdbx_description
1 polymer ?
#
loop_
_entity_poly.entity_id
_entity_poly.type
_entity_poly.pdbx_seq_one_letter_code
_entity_poly.pdbx_strand_id
1 'polypeptide(L)'
;MIFGLHKKSTAFAQSFFSKRLVKKKYLALCVGKVPEKATFTDPISTTEGFKMVIGSSGNPGRSAETHLELLQYCTYTINNSQHLVSKVLLSPVTGRRHQLRVHLLNAGFPIVGDATYGEGPLSTEPPRMMLHAWQIEFPL
;
A
#
# COMPACT_ATOMS: atom_id res chain seq x y z
N MET A 1 8.70 -10.92 4.11
CA MET A 1 7.91 -11.61 5.15
C MET A 1 8.88 -12.10 6.22
N ILE A 2 8.47 -12.19 7.49
CA ILE A 2 9.35 -12.59 8.59
C ILE A 2 8.65 -13.66 9.41
N PHE A 3 9.38 -14.71 9.75
CA PHE A 3 8.90 -15.84 10.53
C PHE A 3 9.79 -16.02 11.76
N GLY A 4 9.19 -16.11 12.94
CA GLY A 4 9.91 -16.47 14.15
C GLY A 4 10.03 -17.99 14.26
N LEU A 5 11.25 -18.49 14.42
CA LEU A 5 11.53 -19.92 14.56
C LEU A 5 11.27 -20.44 15.98
N HIS A 6 11.27 -19.54 16.97
CA HIS A 6 10.98 -19.85 18.37
C HIS A 6 9.96 -18.88 18.96
N LYS A 7 9.21 -19.33 19.97
CA LYS A 7 8.23 -18.51 20.68
C LYS A 7 8.84 -17.21 21.22
N LYS A 8 10.05 -17.26 21.78
CA LYS A 8 10.77 -16.08 22.29
C LYS A 8 11.11 -15.08 21.17
N SER A 9 11.66 -15.54 20.04
CA SER A 9 11.97 -14.67 18.91
C SER A 9 10.71 -14.04 18.30
N THR A 10 9.60 -14.79 18.23
CA THR A 10 8.31 -14.27 17.75
C THR A 10 7.80 -13.15 18.64
N ALA A 11 7.79 -13.37 19.96
CA ALA A 11 7.34 -12.37 20.92
C ALA A 11 8.23 -11.11 20.89
N PHE A 12 9.55 -11.30 20.81
CA PHE A 12 10.51 -10.20 20.70
C PHE A 12 10.28 -9.36 19.43
N ALA A 13 10.19 -10.00 18.26
CA ALA A 13 9.93 -9.31 17.01
C ALA A 13 8.56 -8.60 17.00
N GLN A 14 7.50 -9.27 17.48
CA GLN A 14 6.16 -8.69 17.59
C GLN A 14 6.13 -7.41 18.43
N SER A 15 6.98 -7.32 19.47
CA SER A 15 7.06 -6.14 20.33
C SER A 15 7.50 -4.88 19.54
N PHE A 16 8.35 -5.02 18.53
CA PHE A 16 8.76 -3.90 17.68
C PHE A 16 7.64 -3.46 16.75
N PHE A 17 6.82 -4.39 16.24
CA PHE A 17 5.67 -4.06 15.41
C PHE A 17 4.59 -3.33 16.22
N SER A 18 4.27 -3.79 17.44
CA SER A 18 3.24 -3.16 18.27
C SER A 18 3.63 -1.75 18.70
N LYS A 19 4.92 -1.52 18.96
CA LYS A 19 5.51 -0.20 19.25
C LYS A 19 5.76 0.66 18.01
N ARG A 20 5.46 0.17 16.80
CA ARG A 20 5.70 0.86 15.50
C ARG A 20 7.16 1.23 15.26
N LEU A 21 8.09 0.45 15.80
CA LEU A 21 9.53 0.67 15.64
C LEU A 21 10.10 0.02 14.38
N VAL A 22 9.36 -0.91 13.76
CA VAL A 22 9.75 -1.54 12.50
C VAL A 22 9.47 -0.59 11.34
N LYS A 23 10.50 -0.20 10.59
CA LYS A 23 10.32 0.54 9.34
C LYS A 23 10.08 -0.45 8.21
N LYS A 24 9.07 -0.16 7.39
CA LYS A 24 8.71 -0.97 6.21
C LYS A 24 8.70 -0.05 5.01
N LYS A 25 9.29 -0.48 3.90
CA LYS A 25 9.24 0.23 2.62
C LYS A 25 8.72 -0.69 1.53
N TYR A 26 7.84 -0.15 0.71
CA TYR A 26 7.22 -0.85 -0.40
C TYR A 26 7.48 -0.09 -1.69
N LEU A 27 7.70 -0.83 -2.77
CA LEU A 27 7.70 -0.28 -4.12
C LEU A 27 6.33 -0.53 -4.75
N ALA A 28 5.80 0.45 -5.46
CA ALA A 28 4.59 0.29 -6.24
C ALA A 28 4.65 1.00 -7.59
N LEU A 29 3.89 0.49 -8.57
CA LEU A 29 3.50 1.26 -9.75
C LEU A 29 2.05 1.74 -9.56
N CYS A 30 1.86 3.04 -9.57
CA CYS A 30 0.55 3.69 -9.43
C CYS A 30 0.11 4.28 -10.77
N VAL A 31 -1.18 4.22 -11.05
CA VAL A 31 -1.77 4.82 -12.26
C VAL A 31 -1.64 6.35 -12.19
N GLY A 32 -1.30 6.98 -13.32
CA GLY A 32 -1.29 8.43 -13.47
C GLY A 32 -0.03 9.11 -12.91
N LYS A 33 -0.14 10.43 -12.74
CA LYS A 33 0.94 11.31 -12.29
C LYS A 33 0.80 11.60 -10.80
N VAL A 34 1.49 10.83 -9.97
CA VAL A 34 1.52 11.08 -8.51
C VAL A 34 2.37 12.32 -8.18
N PRO A 35 2.11 13.01 -7.05
CA PRO A 35 2.97 14.09 -6.57
C PRO A 35 4.33 13.55 -6.12
N GLU A 36 5.34 14.43 -6.02
CA GLU A 36 6.69 14.06 -5.58
C GLU A 36 6.70 13.46 -4.17
N LYS A 37 5.87 14.00 -3.28
CA LYS A 37 5.66 13.51 -1.91
C LYS A 37 4.19 13.65 -1.53
N ALA A 38 3.69 12.72 -0.73
CA ALA A 38 2.37 12.82 -0.13
C ALA A 38 2.32 12.08 1.21
N THR A 39 1.40 12.49 2.07
CA THR A 39 1.04 11.76 3.29
C THR A 39 -0.47 11.52 3.30
N PHE A 40 -0.85 10.28 3.54
CA PHE A 40 -2.25 9.85 3.56
C PHE A 40 -2.61 9.40 4.97
N THR A 41 -3.61 10.04 5.58
CA THR A 41 -4.01 9.82 6.98
C THR A 41 -5.44 9.33 7.15
N ASP A 42 -6.16 9.12 6.06
CA ASP A 42 -7.56 8.71 6.10
C ASP A 42 -7.73 7.39 6.86
N PRO A 43 -8.61 7.31 7.88
CA PRO A 43 -8.85 6.07 8.60
C PRO A 43 -9.36 4.97 7.68
N ILE A 44 -9.02 3.72 7.98
CA ILE A 44 -9.44 2.57 7.19
C ILE A 44 -10.43 1.72 7.98
N SER A 45 -11.57 1.43 7.35
CA SER A 45 -12.57 0.50 7.85
C SER A 45 -12.76 -0.73 6.94
N THR A 46 -13.53 -1.69 7.43
CA THR A 46 -14.01 -2.85 6.67
C THR A 46 -15.48 -2.66 6.35
N THR A 47 -15.92 -3.14 5.18
CA THR A 47 -17.35 -3.33 4.90
C THR A 47 -17.81 -4.68 5.44
N GLU A 48 -19.09 -5.03 5.26
CA GLU A 48 -19.62 -6.37 5.53
C GLU A 48 -18.91 -7.45 4.68
N GLY A 49 -18.34 -7.05 3.53
CA GLY A 49 -17.40 -7.85 2.76
C GLY A 49 -15.95 -7.70 3.26
N PHE A 50 -15.08 -8.65 2.92
CA PHE A 50 -13.64 -8.59 3.25
C PHE A 50 -12.87 -7.41 2.61
N LYS A 51 -13.56 -6.51 1.89
CA LYS A 51 -13.00 -5.31 1.27
C LYS A 51 -12.81 -4.21 2.31
N MET A 52 -11.65 -3.57 2.27
CA MET A 52 -11.32 -2.40 3.10
C MET A 52 -11.69 -1.12 2.37
N VAL A 53 -12.14 -0.10 3.09
CA VAL A 53 -12.59 1.20 2.57
C VAL A 53 -12.09 2.33 3.48
N ILE A 54 -12.20 3.58 3.02
CA ILE A 54 -12.01 4.74 3.89
C ILE A 54 -13.17 4.84 4.88
N GLY A 55 -12.84 5.21 6.12
CA GLY A 55 -13.82 5.40 7.18
C GLY A 55 -14.82 6.50 6.85
N SER A 56 -16.08 6.30 7.26
CA SER A 56 -17.17 7.26 7.10
C SER A 56 -17.86 7.52 8.44
N SER A 57 -18.78 8.48 8.52
CA SER A 57 -19.46 8.81 9.78
C SER A 57 -20.17 7.62 10.44
N GLY A 58 -20.73 6.70 9.64
CA GLY A 58 -21.40 5.48 10.14
C GLY A 58 -20.44 4.31 10.37
N ASN A 59 -19.19 4.41 9.91
CA ASN A 59 -18.18 3.36 10.04
C ASN A 59 -16.76 3.99 10.04
N PRO A 60 -16.34 4.61 11.16
CA PRO A 60 -15.21 5.54 11.20
C PRO A 60 -13.84 4.90 10.93
N GLY A 61 -13.73 3.57 10.98
CA GLY A 61 -12.48 2.86 10.74
C GLY A 61 -11.41 3.08 11.82
N ARG A 62 -10.19 2.66 11.53
CA ARG A 62 -9.02 2.80 12.42
C ARG A 62 -7.99 3.70 11.76
N SER A 63 -7.36 4.56 12.57
CA SER A 63 -6.27 5.43 12.12
C SER A 63 -5.22 4.64 11.32
N ALA A 64 -4.88 5.21 10.16
CA ALA A 64 -3.92 4.69 9.21
C ALA A 64 -3.08 5.84 8.67
N GLU A 65 -1.78 5.59 8.47
CA GLU A 65 -0.86 6.60 7.96
C GLU A 65 0.18 5.97 7.03
N THR A 66 0.33 6.59 5.85
CA THR A 66 1.24 6.17 4.78
C THR A 66 1.93 7.39 4.20
N HIS A 67 3.26 7.35 4.13
CA HIS A 67 4.04 8.33 3.36
C HIS A 67 4.37 7.77 1.98
N LEU A 68 4.34 8.64 0.98
CA LEU A 68 4.68 8.36 -0.41
C LEU A 68 5.82 9.28 -0.84
N GLU A 69 6.78 8.71 -1.57
CA GLU A 69 7.81 9.43 -2.31
C GLU A 69 7.80 8.93 -3.77
N LEU A 70 7.74 9.86 -4.72
CA LEU A 70 7.93 9.56 -6.14
C LEU A 70 9.39 9.16 -6.39
N LEU A 71 9.58 8.06 -7.11
CA LEU A 71 10.89 7.66 -7.61
C LEU A 71 11.06 8.03 -9.08
N GLN A 72 10.03 7.78 -9.89
CA GLN A 72 10.11 7.99 -11.33
C GLN A 72 8.71 8.03 -11.97
N TYR A 73 8.52 8.91 -12.96
CA TYR A 73 7.41 8.81 -13.92
C TYR A 73 7.78 7.86 -15.05
N CYS A 74 6.87 6.93 -15.39
CA CYS A 74 7.10 5.88 -16.38
C CYS A 74 5.86 5.67 -17.26
N THR A 75 5.99 4.82 -18.28
CA THR A 75 4.86 4.32 -19.07
C THR A 75 4.67 2.82 -18.84
N TYR A 76 3.42 2.37 -18.80
CA TYR A 76 3.05 0.96 -18.77
C TYR A 76 2.21 0.62 -20.00
N THR A 77 2.61 -0.39 -20.76
CA THR A 77 1.94 -0.76 -22.03
C THR A 77 0.96 -1.90 -21.82
N ILE A 78 -0.29 -1.72 -22.23
CA ILE A 78 -1.34 -2.75 -22.28
C ILE A 78 -2.01 -2.66 -23.64
N ASN A 79 -2.21 -3.78 -24.33
CA ASN A 79 -2.93 -3.83 -25.61
C ASN A 79 -2.41 -2.77 -26.62
N ASN A 80 -1.08 -2.65 -26.73
CA ASN A 80 -0.37 -1.65 -27.55
C ASN A 80 -0.65 -0.18 -27.20
N SER A 81 -1.36 0.10 -26.10
CA SER A 81 -1.60 1.44 -25.57
C SER A 81 -0.65 1.75 -24.43
N GLN A 82 -0.03 2.93 -24.45
CA GLN A 82 0.84 3.40 -23.38
C GLN A 82 0.04 4.20 -22.35
N HIS A 83 0.21 3.84 -21.09
CA HIS A 83 -0.44 4.51 -19.97
C HIS A 83 0.61 5.17 -19.08
N LEU A 84 0.37 6.42 -18.66
CA LEU A 84 1.22 7.09 -17.68
C LEU A 84 1.07 6.40 -16.32
N VAL A 85 2.20 6.05 -15.72
CA VAL A 85 2.28 5.47 -14.37
C VAL A 85 3.42 6.12 -13.58
N SER A 86 3.40 5.94 -12.28
CA SER A 86 4.43 6.45 -11.37
C SER A 86 4.99 5.33 -10.51
N LYS A 87 6.31 5.18 -10.53
CA LYS A 87 7.03 4.32 -9.58
C LYS A 87 7.22 5.09 -8.28
N VAL A 88 6.77 4.51 -7.18
CA VAL A 88 6.78 5.15 -5.87
C VAL A 88 7.39 4.26 -4.79
N LEU A 89 7.94 4.91 -3.77
CA LEU A 89 8.30 4.32 -2.50
C LEU A 89 7.22 4.66 -1.47
N LEU A 90 6.72 3.66 -0.76
CA LEU A 90 5.68 3.81 0.26
C LEU A 90 6.20 3.36 1.61
N SER A 91 5.98 4.18 2.64
CA SER A 91 6.41 3.93 4.01
C SER A 91 5.20 4.00 4.96
N PRO A 92 4.49 2.87 5.21
CA PRO A 92 3.36 2.86 6.12
C PRO A 92 3.80 2.87 7.59
N VAL A 93 3.35 3.88 8.33
CA VAL A 93 3.57 4.01 9.79
C VAL A 93 2.69 3.01 10.54
N THR A 94 1.46 2.82 10.07
CA THR A 94 0.53 1.80 10.59
C THR A 94 0.56 0.52 9.75
N GLY A 95 -0.29 -0.47 10.07
CA GLY A 95 -0.34 -1.75 9.37
C GLY A 95 -1.77 -2.27 9.19
N ARG A 96 -2.68 -1.45 8.66
CA ARG A 96 -4.06 -1.89 8.39
C ARG A 96 -4.11 -2.82 7.18
N ARG A 97 -5.10 -3.71 7.15
CA ARG A 97 -5.34 -4.59 5.99
C ARG A 97 -5.53 -3.71 4.75
N HIS A 98 -4.83 -4.05 3.66
CA HIS A 98 -4.87 -3.34 2.39
C HIS A 98 -4.54 -1.83 2.46
N GLN A 99 -3.86 -1.36 3.51
CA GLN A 99 -3.68 0.06 3.76
C GLN A 99 -3.17 0.86 2.56
N LEU A 100 -2.06 0.42 1.97
CA LEU A 100 -1.44 1.08 0.83
C LEU A 100 -2.39 1.14 -0.37
N ARG A 101 -3.11 0.05 -0.63
CA ARG A 101 -4.04 -0.11 -1.76
C ARG A 101 -5.22 0.85 -1.64
N VAL A 102 -5.82 0.93 -0.45
CA VAL A 102 -6.97 1.82 -0.18
C VAL A 102 -6.57 3.29 -0.18
N HIS A 103 -5.45 3.66 0.47
CA HIS A 103 -4.98 5.05 0.46
C HIS A 103 -4.69 5.54 -0.96
N LEU A 104 -3.99 4.71 -1.75
CA LEU A 104 -3.65 5.06 -3.14
C LEU A 104 -4.89 5.15 -4.04
N LEU A 105 -5.86 4.25 -3.88
CA LEU A 105 -7.15 4.36 -4.55
C LEU A 105 -7.86 5.68 -4.17
N ASN A 106 -7.95 5.98 -2.87
CA ASN A 106 -8.63 7.18 -2.37
C ASN A 106 -7.98 8.46 -2.92
N ALA A 107 -6.66 8.46 -3.07
CA ALA A 107 -5.91 9.55 -3.64
C ALA A 107 -6.02 9.66 -5.18
N GLY A 108 -6.74 8.75 -5.85
CA GLY A 108 -6.88 8.73 -7.31
C GLY A 108 -5.73 8.07 -8.07
N PHE A 109 -4.83 7.37 -7.37
CA PHE A 109 -3.63 6.74 -7.94
C PHE A 109 -3.59 5.24 -7.65
N PRO A 110 -4.60 4.44 -8.07
CA PRO A 110 -4.67 3.03 -7.75
C PRO A 110 -3.42 2.28 -8.23
N ILE A 111 -3.10 1.18 -7.55
CA ILE A 111 -1.95 0.33 -7.91
C ILE A 111 -2.27 -0.43 -9.19
N VAL A 112 -1.32 -0.43 -10.13
CA VAL A 112 -1.40 -1.21 -11.37
C VAL A 112 -1.53 -2.70 -11.04
N GLY A 113 -2.49 -3.38 -11.67
CA GLY A 113 -2.80 -4.80 -11.45
C GLY A 113 -3.57 -5.11 -10.16
N ASP A 114 -4.10 -4.10 -9.47
CA ASP A 114 -4.95 -4.31 -8.30
C ASP A 114 -6.42 -4.55 -8.70
N ALA A 115 -6.77 -5.81 -9.00
CA ALA A 115 -8.13 -6.19 -9.42
C ALA A 115 -9.23 -5.97 -8.36
N THR A 116 -8.90 -5.70 -7.10
CA THR A 116 -9.90 -5.44 -6.05
C THR A 116 -10.31 -3.96 -5.96
N TYR A 117 -9.36 -3.08 -6.23
CA TYR A 117 -9.47 -1.64 -5.98
C TYR A 117 -9.36 -0.78 -7.23
N GLY A 118 -8.59 -1.21 -8.23
CA GLY A 118 -8.47 -0.50 -9.51
C GLY A 118 -9.59 -0.86 -10.48
N GLU A 119 -9.70 -0.06 -11.54
CA GLU A 119 -10.69 -0.23 -12.60
C GLU A 119 -10.01 -0.28 -13.98
N GLY A 120 -10.70 -0.90 -14.93
CA GLY A 120 -10.27 -0.97 -16.32
C GLY A 120 -9.05 -1.87 -16.57
N PRO A 121 -8.48 -1.81 -17.80
CA PRO A 121 -7.42 -2.73 -18.22
C PRO A 121 -6.18 -2.69 -17.32
N LEU A 122 -5.84 -1.53 -16.75
CA LEU A 122 -4.70 -1.39 -15.84
C LEU A 122 -4.87 -2.14 -14.51
N SER A 123 -6.08 -2.57 -14.14
CA SER A 123 -6.30 -3.38 -12.93
C SER A 123 -6.35 -4.89 -13.21
N THR A 124 -6.75 -5.31 -14.42
CA THR A 124 -7.00 -6.72 -14.76
C THR A 124 -5.98 -7.35 -15.71
N GLU A 125 -5.41 -6.57 -16.63
CA GLU A 125 -4.47 -7.09 -17.66
C GLU A 125 -3.03 -7.30 -17.16
N PRO A 126 -2.48 -6.49 -16.22
CA PRO A 126 -1.17 -6.79 -15.66
C PRO A 126 -1.16 -8.19 -15.01
N PRO A 127 -0.05 -8.94 -15.13
CA PRO A 127 0.01 -10.34 -14.67
C PRO A 127 -0.09 -10.49 -13.14
N ARG A 128 0.02 -9.38 -12.41
CA ARG A 128 -0.05 -9.30 -10.95
C ARG A 128 -0.25 -7.86 -10.51
N MET A 129 -0.61 -7.70 -9.24
CA MET A 129 -0.52 -6.42 -8.56
C MET A 129 0.95 -5.97 -8.43
N MET A 130 1.21 -4.74 -8.85
CA MET A 130 2.52 -4.08 -8.84
C MET A 130 2.77 -3.39 -7.49
N LEU A 131 2.68 -4.18 -6.42
CA LEU A 131 3.03 -3.79 -5.06
C LEU A 131 4.01 -4.82 -4.48
N HIS A 132 5.16 -4.35 -4.00
CA HIS A 132 6.24 -5.21 -3.51
C HIS A 132 6.76 -4.71 -2.17
N ALA A 133 6.74 -5.57 -1.15
CA ALA A 133 7.39 -5.31 0.13
C ALA A 133 8.91 -5.40 -0.06
N TRP A 134 9.57 -4.25 -0.19
CA TRP A 134 10.95 -4.14 -0.65
C TRP A 134 11.96 -4.17 0.48
N GLN A 135 11.72 -3.44 1.57
CA GLN A 135 12.63 -3.37 2.71
C GLN A 135 11.87 -3.45 4.03
N ILE A 136 12.50 -4.10 5.00
CA ILE A 136 12.07 -4.11 6.40
C ILE A 136 13.29 -3.91 7.29
N GLU A 137 13.18 -3.07 8.29
CA GLU A 137 14.27 -2.69 9.19
C GLU A 137 13.78 -2.77 10.64
N PHE A 138 14.56 -3.44 11.49
CA PHE A 138 14.32 -3.56 12.92
C PHE A 138 15.26 -2.67 13.71
N PRO A 139 14.83 -2.15 14.87
CA PRO A 139 15.69 -1.46 15.80
C PRO A 139 16.50 -2.48 16.64
N LEU A 140 17.43 -3.18 16.00
CA LEU A 140 18.34 -4.12 16.67
C LEU A 140 19.62 -3.43 17.11
#